data_AF-A0A4R0RBQ8-F1
#
_entry.id   AF-A0A4R0RBQ8-F1
#
_cell.length_a   1.000
_cell.length_b   1.000
_cell.length_c   1.000
_cell.angle_alpha   90.00
_cell.angle_beta   90.00
_cell.angle_gamma   90.00
#
_symmetry.space_group_name_H-M   'P 1'
#
loop_
_entity.id
_entity.type
_entity.pdbx_description
1 polymer ?
#
loop_
_entity_poly.entity_id
_entity_poly.type
_entity_poly.pdbx_seq_one_letter_code
_entity_poly.pdbx_strand_id
1 'polypeptide(L)'
;MRWVQKSFGGPRYICLDCATPDQKFWDTCDACDLTCFDKDIDRGDRKNHRPNHDVMKLRTVLTYHDMPAYYQSAWESLTEARAHFHASAEGAKASIQVVTDRAEVHSPVTLGRTGSDSSADSNGAEGSSIDDAPTATTPATPLSLVVSLGTKATLIHPEVPVASPLTKDEQEGPKDTLCGVCSKAVQMPCWYCTRCTECFICDDCEEKTHLSCVTCHSLYVQPNWYYGSNAKDNFQCNVCNAKNIPPPSDLDRAQQHVYTHPLVRCKPFVPDPVETSEPTTEDRITFLERRTSEMDTKIDQLVEKFTRVEQTLNAVGKTMEMLATKFGPDSVAPPNGSAPRESQVFELPRPVKAS
;
A
#
# COMPACT_ATOMS: atom_id res chain seq x y z
N MET A 1 -4.41 -0.68 -17.12
CA MET A 1 -5.14 -1.67 -16.29
C MET A 1 -6.56 -1.15 -16.07
N ARG A 2 -7.60 -1.93 -16.40
CA ARG A 2 -8.99 -1.56 -16.04
C ARG A 2 -9.18 -1.85 -14.55
N TRP A 3 -9.48 -0.82 -13.77
CA TRP A 3 -9.90 -0.97 -12.38
C TRP A 3 -11.27 -1.65 -12.36
N VAL A 4 -11.30 -2.95 -12.06
CA VAL A 4 -12.56 -3.64 -11.77
C VAL A 4 -13.12 -3.00 -10.50
N GLN A 5 -14.31 -2.42 -10.60
CA GLN A 5 -15.01 -1.77 -9.50
C GLN A 5 -15.46 -2.86 -8.50
N LYS A 6 -14.52 -3.34 -7.67
CA LYS A 6 -14.82 -4.20 -6.53
C LYS A 6 -15.72 -3.40 -5.57
N SER A 7 -16.66 -4.09 -4.94
CA SER A 7 -17.53 -3.55 -3.89
C SER A 7 -16.71 -2.73 -2.89
N PHE A 8 -17.17 -1.52 -2.54
CA PHE A 8 -16.52 -0.57 -1.62
C PHE A 8 -16.33 -1.07 -0.16
N GLY A 9 -16.52 -2.35 0.11
CA GLY A 9 -16.34 -2.99 1.40
C GLY A 9 -15.02 -3.76 1.47
N GLY A 10 -14.22 -3.48 2.49
CA GLY A 10 -12.94 -4.16 2.74
C GLY A 10 -11.93 -3.24 3.43
N PRO A 11 -10.80 -3.80 3.88
CA PRO A 11 -9.69 -3.00 4.34
C PRO A 11 -9.19 -2.10 3.20
N ARG A 12 -8.91 -0.85 3.54
CA ARG A 12 -8.25 0.12 2.69
C ARG A 12 -6.84 0.31 3.19
N TYR A 13 -5.95 0.68 2.30
CA TYR A 13 -4.58 0.97 2.65
C TYR A 13 -4.27 2.37 2.15
N ILE A 14 -3.44 3.10 2.88
CA ILE A 14 -3.08 4.47 2.58
C ILE A 14 -1.58 4.60 2.72
N CYS A 15 -0.92 5.09 1.69
CA CYS A 15 0.49 5.45 1.77
C CYS A 15 0.66 6.77 2.55
N LEU A 16 1.50 6.74 3.59
CA LEU A 16 1.83 7.86 4.46
C LEU A 16 2.96 8.75 3.92
N ASP A 17 3.66 8.33 2.86
CA ASP A 17 4.73 9.15 2.25
C ASP A 17 4.31 9.83 0.96
N CYS A 18 3.27 9.33 0.30
CA CYS A 18 2.76 9.89 -0.94
C CYS A 18 1.83 11.09 -0.74
N ALA A 19 1.24 11.27 0.44
CA ALA A 19 0.28 12.35 0.63
C ALA A 19 1.02 13.70 0.67
N THR A 20 0.64 14.61 -0.22
CA THR A 20 1.09 16.00 -0.15
C THR A 20 0.04 16.86 0.54
N PRO A 21 0.42 18.01 1.15
CA PRO A 21 -0.54 18.92 1.80
C PRO A 21 -1.67 19.39 0.87
N ASP A 22 -1.38 19.51 -0.42
CA ASP A 22 -2.32 19.94 -1.45
C ASP A 22 -3.15 18.78 -2.03
N GLN A 23 -2.78 17.53 -1.72
CA GLN A 23 -3.44 16.36 -2.25
C GLN A 23 -4.74 16.11 -1.50
N LYS A 24 -5.81 16.02 -2.28
CA LYS A 24 -7.11 15.59 -1.78
C LYS A 24 -6.96 14.19 -1.19
N PHE A 25 -7.39 13.97 0.05
CA PHE A 25 -7.19 12.70 0.76
C PHE A 25 -7.72 11.46 0.04
N TRP A 26 -8.78 11.60 -0.77
CA TRP A 26 -9.30 10.50 -1.61
C TRP A 26 -8.36 10.07 -2.74
N ASP A 27 -7.26 10.78 -2.89
CA ASP A 27 -6.22 10.52 -3.88
C ASP A 27 -4.98 9.88 -3.25
N THR A 28 -5.02 9.52 -1.97
CA THR A 28 -3.97 8.72 -1.31
C THR A 28 -4.23 7.23 -1.66
N CYS A 29 -3.19 6.42 -1.98
CA CYS A 29 -3.39 5.19 -2.77
C CYS A 29 -4.21 4.14 -2.02
N ASP A 30 -5.43 3.85 -2.49
CA ASP A 30 -6.21 2.66 -2.13
C ASP A 30 -5.75 1.46 -2.96
N ALA A 31 -4.66 0.81 -2.54
CA ALA A 31 -4.25 -0.45 -3.14
C ALA A 31 -5.06 -1.63 -2.56
N CYS A 32 -5.11 -2.71 -3.34
CA CYS A 32 -6.00 -3.83 -3.09
C CYS A 32 -5.60 -4.70 -1.88
N ASP A 33 -4.29 -4.85 -1.68
CA ASP A 33 -3.64 -5.69 -0.69
C ASP A 33 -2.17 -5.25 -0.54
N LEU A 34 -1.40 -5.94 0.31
CA LEU A 34 0.03 -5.68 0.47
C LEU A 34 0.84 -5.92 -0.81
N THR A 35 0.47 -6.90 -1.63
CA THR A 35 1.19 -7.20 -2.89
C THR A 35 1.08 -6.07 -3.91
N CYS A 36 -0.01 -5.31 -3.84
CA CYS A 36 -0.20 -4.07 -4.58
C CYS A 36 0.79 -2.97 -4.11
N PHE A 37 1.18 -2.92 -2.82
CA PHE A 37 2.12 -1.93 -2.26
C PHE A 37 3.60 -2.27 -2.46
N ASP A 38 3.92 -3.55 -2.68
CA ASP A 38 5.29 -4.00 -2.97
C ASP A 38 5.76 -3.65 -4.40
N LYS A 39 4.99 -2.85 -5.13
CA LYS A 39 5.27 -2.41 -6.50
C LYS A 39 5.44 -0.90 -6.55
N ASP A 40 6.26 -0.43 -7.46
CA ASP A 40 6.29 0.99 -7.83
C ASP A 40 4.96 1.35 -8.54
N ILE A 41 4.28 2.38 -8.04
CA ILE A 41 3.03 2.88 -8.65
C ILE A 41 3.30 4.29 -9.17
N ASP A 42 3.37 4.39 -10.50
CA ASP A 42 3.47 5.65 -11.22
C ASP A 42 2.12 6.38 -11.21
N ARG A 43 2.14 7.65 -10.78
CA ARG A 43 0.97 8.53 -10.69
C ARG A 43 1.07 9.76 -11.60
N GLY A 44 2.02 9.77 -12.54
CA GLY A 44 2.25 10.91 -13.42
C GLY A 44 2.85 12.09 -12.66
N ASP A 45 2.16 13.23 -12.62
CA ASP A 45 2.65 14.48 -12.03
C ASP A 45 2.71 14.49 -10.49
N ARG A 46 2.54 13.34 -9.83
CA ARG A 46 2.46 13.22 -8.37
C ARG A 46 3.57 12.35 -7.84
N LYS A 47 3.78 12.40 -6.53
CA LYS A 47 4.77 11.54 -5.87
C LYS A 47 4.41 10.07 -6.10
N ASN A 48 5.28 9.37 -6.82
CA ASN A 48 5.14 7.95 -7.09
C ASN A 48 5.23 7.16 -5.79
N HIS A 49 4.41 6.12 -5.66
CA HIS A 49 4.51 5.21 -4.53
C HIS A 49 5.65 4.24 -4.78
N ARG A 50 6.46 3.99 -3.75
CA ARG A 50 7.56 3.03 -3.76
C ARG A 50 7.37 1.97 -2.67
N PRO A 51 7.88 0.74 -2.83
CA PRO A 51 7.76 -0.33 -1.84
C PRO A 51 8.33 0.00 -0.46
N ASN A 52 9.27 0.93 -0.36
CA ASN A 52 9.83 1.42 0.91
C ASN A 52 8.91 2.42 1.64
N HIS A 53 7.87 2.94 1.01
CA HIS A 53 6.97 3.90 1.65
C HIS A 53 6.11 3.27 2.76
N ASP A 54 5.89 4.03 3.82
CA ASP A 54 5.08 3.67 4.96
C ASP A 54 3.59 3.65 4.59
N VAL A 55 2.88 2.69 5.19
CA VAL A 55 1.48 2.42 4.87
C VAL A 55 0.66 2.24 6.14
N MET A 56 -0.54 2.80 6.12
CA MET A 56 -1.59 2.59 7.11
C MET A 56 -2.68 1.71 6.49
N LYS A 57 -3.16 0.71 7.24
CA LYS A 57 -4.35 -0.09 6.94
C LYS A 57 -5.53 0.42 7.75
N LEU A 58 -6.61 0.76 7.06
CA LEU A 58 -7.89 1.17 7.61
C LEU A 58 -8.93 0.08 7.39
N ARG A 59 -9.70 -0.22 8.43
CA ARG A 59 -10.77 -1.23 8.37
C ARG A 59 -12.15 -0.63 8.60
N THR A 60 -12.21 0.64 8.97
CA THR A 60 -13.43 1.41 9.18
C THR A 60 -13.68 2.34 8.01
N VAL A 61 -14.95 2.63 7.77
CA VAL A 61 -15.34 3.69 6.82
C VAL A 61 -14.94 5.02 7.45
N LEU A 62 -13.99 5.72 6.83
CA LEU A 62 -13.64 7.08 7.23
C LEU A 62 -14.43 8.09 6.44
N THR A 63 -14.90 9.13 7.13
CA THR A 63 -15.36 10.33 6.45
C THR A 63 -14.16 11.18 6.06
N TYR A 64 -14.33 12.04 5.05
CA TYR A 64 -13.29 12.98 4.63
C TYR A 64 -12.81 13.88 5.78
N HIS A 65 -13.71 14.21 6.72
CA HIS A 65 -13.40 15.06 7.86
C HIS A 65 -12.47 14.37 8.87
N ASP A 66 -12.52 13.04 8.98
CA ASP A 66 -11.73 12.30 9.96
C ASP A 66 -10.31 12.01 9.48
N MET A 67 -10.09 12.04 8.17
CA MET A 67 -8.83 11.66 7.52
C MET A 67 -7.57 12.33 8.11
N PRO A 68 -7.53 13.65 8.34
CA PRO A 68 -6.34 14.30 8.91
C PRO A 68 -5.94 13.74 10.28
N ALA A 69 -6.91 13.46 11.15
CA ALA A 69 -6.66 12.94 12.50
C ALA A 69 -6.08 11.51 12.45
N TYR A 70 -6.61 10.66 11.55
CA TYR A 70 -6.06 9.31 11.36
C TYR A 70 -4.66 9.34 10.77
N TYR A 71 -4.39 10.25 9.84
CA TYR A 71 -3.07 10.40 9.25
C TYR A 71 -2.02 10.83 10.29
N GLN A 72 -2.36 11.80 11.13
CA GLN A 72 -1.52 12.24 12.24
C GLN A 72 -1.28 11.10 13.24
N SER A 73 -2.35 10.43 13.67
CA SER A 73 -2.27 9.29 14.59
C SER A 73 -1.40 8.16 14.03
N ALA A 74 -1.49 7.89 12.72
CA ALA A 74 -0.65 6.90 12.06
C ALA A 74 0.84 7.27 12.09
N TRP A 75 1.18 8.53 11.82
CA TRP A 75 2.57 9.01 11.88
C TRP A 75 3.16 8.95 13.30
N GLU A 76 2.40 9.38 14.30
CA GLU A 76 2.80 9.31 15.71
C GLU A 76 3.03 7.85 16.13
N SER A 77 2.08 6.97 15.80
CA SER A 77 2.15 5.54 16.12
C SER A 77 3.32 4.84 15.43
N LEU A 78 3.60 5.18 14.17
CA LEU A 78 4.73 4.60 13.44
C LEU A 78 6.08 5.06 14.02
N THR A 79 6.16 6.32 14.43
CA THR A 79 7.35 6.90 15.07
C THR A 79 7.62 6.20 16.41
N GLU A 80 6.58 6.03 17.23
CA GLU A 80 6.64 5.29 18.50
C GLU A 80 7.08 3.84 18.29
N ALA A 81 6.45 3.13 17.36
CA ALA A 81 6.77 1.73 17.08
C ALA A 81 8.23 1.54 16.61
N ARG A 82 8.75 2.45 15.80
CA ARG A 82 10.16 2.44 15.38
C ARG A 82 11.08 2.70 16.55
N ALA A 83 10.78 3.70 17.38
CA ALA A 83 11.56 4.01 18.57
C ALA A 83 11.65 2.80 19.52
N HIS A 84 10.54 2.07 19.69
CA HIS A 84 10.52 0.84 20.48
C HIS A 84 11.52 -0.21 19.94
N PHE A 85 11.49 -0.51 18.64
CA PHE A 85 12.45 -1.49 18.06
C PHE A 85 13.90 -1.02 18.15
N HIS A 86 14.16 0.28 18.00
CA HIS A 86 15.51 0.84 18.19
C HIS A 86 16.00 0.66 19.62
N ALA A 87 15.16 0.98 20.62
CA ALA A 87 15.49 0.80 22.04
C ALA A 87 15.75 -0.67 22.39
N SER A 88 14.91 -1.61 21.91
CA SER A 88 15.11 -3.04 22.12
C SER A 88 16.43 -3.53 21.50
N ALA A 89 16.80 -3.03 20.32
CA ALA A 89 18.05 -3.39 19.65
C ALA A 89 19.31 -2.85 20.37
N GLU A 90 19.22 -1.66 20.98
CA GLU A 90 20.30 -1.09 21.80
C GLU A 90 20.49 -1.84 23.12
N GLY A 91 19.39 -2.18 23.81
CA GLY A 91 19.43 -2.98 25.04
C GLY A 91 20.04 -4.37 24.84
N ALA A 92 19.77 -5.00 23.69
CA ALA A 92 20.38 -6.28 23.33
C ALA A 92 21.91 -6.18 23.15
N LYS A 93 22.42 -5.08 22.56
CA LYS A 93 23.87 -4.86 22.38
C LYS A 93 24.58 -4.66 23.71
N ALA A 94 23.99 -3.88 24.62
CA ALA A 94 24.57 -3.62 25.94
C ALA A 94 24.69 -4.91 26.78
N SER A 95 23.68 -5.78 26.71
CA SER A 95 23.67 -7.04 27.46
C SER A 95 24.77 -8.01 27.03
N ILE A 96 25.18 -8.00 25.76
CA ILE A 96 26.25 -8.87 25.24
C ILE A 96 27.63 -8.41 25.75
N GLN A 97 27.89 -7.11 25.86
CA GLN A 97 29.19 -6.58 26.32
C GLN A 97 29.49 -6.94 27.79
N VAL A 98 28.47 -6.98 28.65
CA VAL A 98 28.64 -7.32 30.07
C VAL A 98 29.07 -8.78 30.27
N VAL A 99 28.72 -9.68 29.35
CA VAL A 99 29.10 -11.10 29.44
C VAL A 99 30.54 -11.33 28.97
N THR A 100 31.03 -10.56 27.99
CA THR A 100 32.40 -10.72 27.47
C THR A 100 33.48 -10.25 28.44
N ASP A 101 33.21 -9.26 29.29
CA ASP A 101 34.19 -8.76 30.27
C ASP A 101 34.34 -9.67 31.51
N ARG A 102 33.52 -10.73 31.61
CA ARG A 102 33.54 -11.66 32.74
C ARG A 102 34.10 -13.04 32.40
N ALA A 103 34.62 -13.22 31.18
CA ALA A 103 35.11 -14.51 30.67
C ALA A 103 36.65 -14.64 30.60
N GLU A 104 37.42 -13.80 31.30
CA GLU A 104 38.82 -14.10 31.57
C GLU A 104 38.97 -14.86 32.91
N VAL A 105 39.64 -16.00 32.85
CA VAL A 105 39.96 -16.94 33.93
C VAL A 105 38.79 -17.88 34.31
N HIS A 106 38.67 -19.02 33.63
CA HIS A 106 38.60 -20.37 34.24
C HIS A 106 38.79 -21.43 33.14
N SER A 107 39.74 -22.34 33.38
CA SER A 107 40.20 -23.40 32.47
C SER A 107 39.12 -24.44 32.09
N PRO A 108 39.28 -25.13 30.95
CA PRO A 108 38.27 -26.06 30.45
C PRO A 108 38.26 -27.39 31.23
N VAL A 109 37.14 -27.68 31.91
CA VAL A 109 36.83 -29.03 32.41
C VAL A 109 36.08 -29.77 31.31
N THR A 110 36.71 -30.83 30.82
CA THR A 110 36.17 -31.83 29.90
C THR A 110 35.30 -32.80 30.70
N LEU A 111 34.01 -32.95 30.38
CA LEU A 111 33.23 -34.12 30.79
C LEU A 111 31.92 -34.29 30.01
N GLY A 112 31.72 -35.51 29.50
CA GLY A 112 30.46 -36.23 29.69
C GLY A 112 29.41 -36.15 28.58
N ARG A 113 29.54 -37.05 27.61
CA ARG A 113 28.55 -37.39 26.57
C ARG A 113 27.58 -38.47 27.11
N THR A 114 26.28 -38.16 27.17
CA THR A 114 25.12 -39.08 27.23
C THR A 114 23.93 -38.27 26.70
N GLY A 115 23.18 -38.59 25.64
CA GLY A 115 22.71 -39.89 25.17
C GLY A 115 21.27 -40.09 25.66
N SER A 116 20.26 -39.72 24.86
CA SER A 116 18.91 -40.31 24.91
C SER A 116 17.99 -39.70 23.86
N ASP A 117 17.69 -40.51 22.84
CA ASP A 117 16.57 -40.42 21.94
C ASP A 117 15.23 -40.42 22.70
N SER A 118 14.22 -39.71 22.19
CA SER A 118 12.80 -40.06 22.42
C SER A 118 11.92 -39.38 21.37
N SER A 119 11.61 -40.16 20.35
CA SER A 119 10.53 -39.97 19.38
C SER A 119 9.17 -40.16 20.06
N ALA A 120 8.20 -39.30 19.77
CA ALA A 120 6.79 -39.61 20.00
C ALA A 120 5.93 -38.93 18.93
N ASP A 121 5.51 -39.75 17.98
CA ASP A 121 4.37 -39.53 17.10
C ASP A 121 3.08 -39.35 17.92
N SER A 122 2.18 -38.47 17.48
CA SER A 122 0.74 -38.74 17.63
C SER A 122 -0.07 -38.07 16.52
N ASN A 123 -0.77 -38.92 15.80
CA ASN A 123 -1.75 -38.66 14.76
C ASN A 123 -3.03 -38.01 15.31
N GLY A 124 -3.68 -37.23 14.43
CA GLY A 124 -5.07 -37.46 14.00
C GLY A 124 -6.21 -37.18 14.98
N ALA A 125 -7.09 -36.25 14.60
CA ALA A 125 -8.54 -36.43 14.77
C ALA A 125 -9.30 -35.52 13.79
N GLU A 126 -10.07 -36.17 12.94
CA GLU A 126 -11.01 -35.59 11.97
C GLU A 126 -12.33 -35.19 12.64
N GLY A 127 -13.06 -34.26 11.99
CA GLY A 127 -14.51 -34.31 11.86
C GLY A 127 -15.36 -33.72 13.00
N SER A 128 -16.11 -32.66 12.68
CA SER A 128 -17.58 -32.65 12.86
C SER A 128 -18.15 -31.33 12.34
N SER A 129 -18.80 -31.37 11.18
CA SER A 129 -19.68 -30.31 10.69
C SER A 129 -21.03 -30.41 11.39
N ILE A 130 -21.53 -29.29 11.91
CA ILE A 130 -22.91 -29.19 12.39
C ILE A 130 -23.48 -27.93 11.73
N ASP A 131 -24.38 -28.16 10.78
CA ASP A 131 -25.26 -27.15 10.19
C ASP A 131 -26.34 -26.80 11.22
N ASP A 132 -26.44 -25.53 11.60
CA ASP A 132 -27.65 -25.00 12.23
C ASP A 132 -27.87 -23.54 11.80
N ALA A 133 -28.86 -23.34 10.95
CA ALA A 133 -29.51 -22.07 10.70
C ALA A 133 -30.54 -21.80 11.82
N PRO A 134 -30.75 -20.54 12.23
CA PRO A 134 -32.08 -19.99 11.94
C PRO A 134 -32.15 -18.46 11.68
N THR A 135 -33.02 -18.13 10.72
CA THR A 135 -34.16 -17.19 10.85
C THR A 135 -33.94 -15.73 11.26
N ALA A 136 -33.86 -14.88 10.24
CA ALA A 136 -34.77 -13.76 9.93
C ALA A 136 -35.40 -12.88 11.05
N THR A 137 -35.01 -11.59 10.99
CA THR A 137 -35.87 -10.38 10.93
C THR A 137 -36.41 -9.74 12.22
N THR A 138 -36.00 -8.48 12.45
CA THR A 138 -36.91 -7.37 12.80
C THR A 138 -36.27 -6.01 12.44
N PRO A 139 -37.07 -5.00 12.00
CA PRO A 139 -36.55 -3.78 11.37
C PRO A 139 -36.24 -2.66 12.37
N ALA A 140 -35.28 -1.82 11.97
CA ALA A 140 -34.72 -0.69 12.70
C ALA A 140 -35.70 0.50 12.87
N THR A 141 -35.59 1.16 14.02
CA THR A 141 -36.20 2.45 14.35
C THR A 141 -35.24 3.58 13.96
N PRO A 142 -35.65 4.62 13.20
CA PRO A 142 -34.76 5.72 12.85
C PRO A 142 -34.69 6.74 14.00
N LEU A 143 -33.47 6.98 14.51
CA LEU A 143 -33.17 8.09 15.40
C LEU A 143 -32.78 9.31 14.56
N SER A 144 -33.54 10.40 14.71
CA SER A 144 -33.23 11.71 14.12
C SER A 144 -32.01 12.33 14.79
N LEU A 145 -30.97 12.59 13.99
CA LEU A 145 -29.75 13.29 14.41
C LEU A 145 -29.93 14.80 14.19
N VAL A 146 -29.94 15.58 15.28
CA VAL A 146 -29.92 17.04 15.23
C VAL A 146 -28.46 17.48 15.21
N VAL A 147 -28.00 18.03 14.09
CA VAL A 147 -26.64 18.58 13.95
C VAL A 147 -26.67 20.06 14.34
N SER A 148 -26.11 20.37 15.50
CA SER A 148 -25.78 21.75 15.89
C SER A 148 -24.40 22.13 15.34
N LEU A 149 -24.38 23.03 14.36
CA LEU A 149 -23.16 23.71 13.91
C LEU A 149 -22.78 24.81 14.90
N GLY A 150 -21.52 24.81 15.34
CA GLY A 150 -20.85 26.03 15.79
C GLY A 150 -19.81 25.83 16.87
N THR A 151 -18.53 25.83 16.48
CA THR A 151 -17.50 26.66 17.12
C THR A 151 -16.18 26.57 16.34
N LYS A 152 -15.60 27.74 16.04
CA LYS A 152 -14.24 27.89 15.52
C LYS A 152 -13.23 27.37 16.55
N ALA A 153 -12.44 26.38 16.19
CA ALA A 153 -11.30 25.94 16.98
C ALA A 153 -10.09 26.84 16.68
N THR A 154 -9.67 27.61 17.68
CA THR A 154 -8.38 28.30 17.70
C THR A 154 -7.33 27.32 18.22
N LEU A 155 -6.28 27.07 17.44
CA LEU A 155 -5.10 26.30 17.83
C LEU A 155 -4.39 27.01 18.98
N ILE A 156 -4.50 26.47 20.19
CA ILE A 156 -3.70 26.83 21.36
C ILE A 156 -2.82 25.62 21.67
N HIS A 157 -1.51 25.80 21.58
CA HIS A 157 -0.51 24.86 22.07
C HIS A 157 -0.56 24.83 23.62
N PRO A 158 -0.84 23.69 24.27
CA PRO A 158 -0.72 23.60 25.72
C PRO A 158 0.76 23.45 26.10
N GLU A 159 1.26 24.39 26.93
CA GLU A 159 2.51 24.20 27.67
C GLU A 159 2.32 23.07 28.70
N VAL A 160 3.13 22.03 28.55
CA VAL A 160 3.10 20.85 29.42
C VAL A 160 3.85 21.17 30.73
N PRO A 161 3.24 20.97 31.91
CA PRO A 161 3.92 21.15 33.18
C PRO A 161 4.96 20.05 33.39
N VAL A 162 6.21 20.47 33.61
CA VAL A 162 7.36 19.63 33.94
C VAL A 162 7.16 19.04 35.34
N ALA A 163 6.76 17.77 35.40
CA ALA A 163 6.73 16.98 36.64
C ALA A 163 8.05 16.23 36.80
N SER A 164 8.67 16.37 37.99
CA SER A 164 9.93 15.72 38.36
C SER A 164 9.79 14.20 38.46
N PRO A 165 10.78 13.40 38.02
CA PRO A 165 10.70 11.94 38.06
C PRO A 165 11.07 11.40 39.44
N LEU A 166 10.18 10.57 40.01
CA LEU A 166 10.45 9.70 41.15
C LEU A 166 11.03 8.39 40.62
N THR A 167 12.34 8.20 40.80
CA THR A 167 13.11 7.03 40.37
C THR A 167 12.87 5.84 41.30
N LYS A 168 12.14 4.84 40.81
CA LYS A 168 12.36 3.44 41.19
C LYS A 168 12.97 2.75 39.97
N ASP A 169 14.30 2.65 39.97
CA ASP A 169 15.07 1.90 38.98
C ASP A 169 14.85 0.40 39.20
N GLU A 170 13.68 -0.11 38.86
CA GLU A 170 13.58 -1.51 38.47
C GLU A 170 14.21 -1.59 37.08
N GLN A 171 15.42 -2.17 37.00
CA GLN A 171 16.09 -2.50 35.74
C GLN A 171 15.23 -3.50 34.97
N GLU A 172 14.20 -3.00 34.29
CA GLU A 172 13.47 -3.75 33.29
C GLU A 172 14.47 -4.04 32.17
N GLY A 173 14.87 -5.31 32.06
CA GLY A 173 15.64 -5.79 30.93
C GLY A 173 14.92 -5.52 29.61
N PRO A 174 15.61 -5.68 28.46
CA PRO A 174 15.01 -5.47 27.15
C PRO A 174 13.73 -6.32 27.02
N LYS A 175 12.58 -5.65 26.94
CA LYS A 175 11.29 -6.32 26.76
C LYS A 175 11.23 -6.88 25.34
N ASP A 176 10.99 -8.19 25.25
CA ASP A 176 10.69 -8.82 23.97
C ASP A 176 9.42 -8.19 23.40
N THR A 177 9.46 -7.75 22.14
CA THR A 177 8.27 -7.26 21.45
C THR A 177 7.36 -8.44 21.11
N LEU A 178 6.17 -8.51 21.71
CA LEU A 178 5.22 -9.61 21.50
C LEU A 178 4.02 -9.18 20.66
N CYS A 179 3.43 -10.12 19.94
CA CYS A 179 2.17 -9.91 19.23
C CYS A 179 1.02 -9.80 20.25
N GLY A 180 0.27 -8.71 20.24
CA GLY A 180 -0.91 -8.49 21.10
C GLY A 180 -2.07 -9.46 20.87
N VAL A 181 -1.99 -10.31 19.82
CA VAL A 181 -2.99 -11.34 19.51
C VAL A 181 -2.52 -12.73 19.95
N CYS A 182 -1.38 -13.20 19.44
CA CYS A 182 -0.90 -14.57 19.68
C CYS A 182 0.22 -14.69 20.72
N SER A 183 0.66 -13.56 21.29
CA SER A 183 1.73 -13.46 22.30
C SER A 183 3.08 -14.02 21.86
N LYS A 184 3.28 -14.30 20.56
CA LYS A 184 4.57 -14.70 20.00
C LYS A 184 5.46 -13.48 19.81
N ALA A 185 6.77 -13.64 19.95
CA ALA A 185 7.73 -12.60 19.62
C ALA A 185 7.58 -12.14 18.16
N VAL A 186 7.64 -10.83 17.94
CA VAL A 186 7.53 -10.20 16.63
C VAL A 186 8.80 -9.45 16.25
N GLN A 187 9.11 -9.47 14.97
CA GLN A 187 10.19 -8.70 14.37
C GLN A 187 9.62 -7.87 13.23
N MET A 188 10.34 -6.82 12.83
CA MET A 188 9.98 -6.09 11.62
C MET A 188 10.24 -6.96 10.36
N PRO A 189 9.36 -6.93 9.34
CA PRO A 189 8.16 -6.12 9.28
C PRO A 189 6.99 -6.71 10.07
N CYS A 190 6.20 -5.85 10.71
CA CYS A 190 4.99 -6.22 11.45
C CYS A 190 3.97 -5.09 11.39
N TRP A 191 2.84 -5.24 12.07
CA TRP A 191 1.83 -4.20 12.20
C TRP A 191 1.86 -3.58 13.60
N TYR A 192 1.49 -2.31 13.71
CA TYR A 192 1.32 -1.61 14.97
C TYR A 192 -0.02 -0.89 15.00
N CYS A 193 -0.75 -1.05 16.09
CA CYS A 193 -2.09 -0.48 16.24
C CYS A 193 -2.03 1.00 16.61
N THR A 194 -2.74 1.86 15.89
CA THR A 194 -2.67 3.32 16.14
C THR A 194 -3.49 3.79 17.36
N ARG A 195 -4.18 2.87 18.03
CA ARG A 195 -5.08 3.17 19.15
C ARG A 195 -4.75 2.40 20.42
N CYS A 196 -3.99 1.32 20.31
CA CYS A 196 -3.64 0.48 21.44
C CYS A 196 -2.19 0.76 21.81
N THR A 197 -1.91 0.85 23.11
CA THR A 197 -0.57 1.11 23.62
C THR A 197 0.31 -0.12 23.40
N GLU A 198 1.48 0.08 22.78
CA GLU A 198 2.52 -0.95 22.59
C GLU A 198 2.01 -2.24 21.91
N CYS A 199 0.97 -2.13 21.07
CA CYS A 199 0.32 -3.30 20.48
C CYS A 199 0.85 -3.61 19.07
N PHE A 200 1.78 -4.56 19.01
CA PHE A 200 2.29 -5.11 17.76
C PHE A 200 1.47 -6.32 17.30
N ILE A 201 1.30 -6.51 15.99
CA ILE A 201 0.55 -7.64 15.40
C ILE A 201 1.41 -8.28 14.33
N CYS A 202 1.60 -9.60 14.41
CA CYS A 202 2.33 -10.35 13.38
C CYS A 202 1.50 -10.51 12.11
N ASP A 203 2.18 -10.79 10.99
CA ASP A 203 1.56 -10.92 9.68
C ASP A 203 0.52 -12.04 9.64
N ASP A 204 0.82 -13.18 10.27
CA ASP A 204 -0.10 -14.31 10.34
C ASP A 204 -1.42 -13.97 11.02
N CYS A 205 -1.37 -13.22 12.14
CA CYS A 205 -2.58 -12.81 12.86
C CYS A 205 -3.35 -11.76 12.07
N GLU A 206 -2.65 -10.84 11.41
CA GLU A 206 -3.28 -9.82 10.58
C GLU A 206 -3.99 -10.43 9.36
N GLU A 207 -3.29 -11.30 8.64
CA GLU A 207 -3.78 -11.94 7.41
C GLU A 207 -5.00 -12.82 7.67
N LYS A 208 -4.95 -13.60 8.77
CA LYS A 208 -6.04 -14.49 9.19
C LYS A 208 -7.10 -13.80 10.04
N THR A 209 -6.99 -12.47 10.19
CA THR A 209 -7.88 -11.63 10.99
C THR A 209 -8.11 -12.19 12.41
N HIS A 210 -7.06 -12.72 13.02
CA HIS A 210 -7.15 -13.36 14.32
C HIS A 210 -7.39 -12.33 15.45
N LEU A 211 -8.21 -12.73 16.41
CA LEU A 211 -8.48 -12.06 17.67
C LEU A 211 -8.22 -13.02 18.83
N SER A 212 -7.80 -12.47 19.97
CA SER A 212 -7.61 -13.24 21.20
C SER A 212 -8.79 -13.04 22.14
N CYS A 213 -9.35 -14.14 22.64
CA CYS A 213 -10.38 -14.06 23.68
C CYS A 213 -9.78 -13.51 24.98
N VAL A 214 -10.37 -12.46 25.55
CA VAL A 214 -9.85 -11.83 26.78
C VAL A 214 -9.85 -12.73 28.01
N THR A 215 -10.62 -13.82 27.99
CA THR A 215 -10.79 -14.72 29.13
C THR A 215 -9.90 -15.96 29.03
N CYS A 216 -9.85 -16.60 27.86
CA CYS A 216 -9.13 -17.87 27.67
C CYS A 216 -7.90 -17.75 26.77
N HIS A 217 -7.63 -16.57 26.23
CA HIS A 217 -6.51 -16.26 25.32
C HIS A 217 -6.43 -17.14 24.06
N SER A 218 -7.48 -17.92 23.77
CA SER A 218 -7.55 -18.71 22.55
C SER A 218 -7.77 -17.80 21.35
N LEU A 219 -7.14 -18.16 20.23
CA LEU A 219 -7.20 -17.42 18.98
C LEU A 219 -8.47 -17.79 18.20
N TYR A 220 -9.13 -16.78 17.65
CA TYR A 220 -10.31 -16.93 16.80
C TYR A 220 -10.15 -16.08 15.56
N VAL A 221 -10.56 -16.62 14.40
CA VAL A 221 -10.77 -15.79 13.20
C VAL A 221 -11.91 -14.83 13.52
N GLN A 222 -11.72 -13.54 13.22
CA GLN A 222 -12.73 -12.53 13.48
C GLN A 222 -14.05 -12.92 12.82
N PRO A 223 -15.14 -13.04 13.60
CA PRO A 223 -16.43 -13.33 13.02
C PRO A 223 -17.03 -12.07 12.37
N ASN A 224 -17.78 -12.25 11.28
CA ASN A 224 -18.42 -11.15 10.52
C ASN A 224 -19.43 -10.31 11.32
N TRP A 225 -19.81 -10.74 12.53
CA TRP A 225 -20.72 -10.00 13.41
C TRP A 225 -19.98 -9.14 14.45
N TYR A 226 -18.67 -9.37 14.66
CA TYR A 226 -17.89 -8.63 15.65
C TYR A 226 -17.07 -7.54 14.98
N TYR A 227 -17.48 -6.30 15.17
CA TYR A 227 -16.76 -5.12 14.68
C TYR A 227 -16.00 -4.40 15.79
N GLY A 228 -16.37 -4.63 17.06
CA GLY A 228 -15.73 -3.97 18.20
C GLY A 228 -15.72 -2.44 18.09
N SER A 229 -16.81 -1.86 17.58
CA SER A 229 -16.91 -0.42 17.33
C SER A 229 -16.93 0.40 18.62
N ASN A 230 -17.27 -0.22 19.76
CA ASN A 230 -17.29 0.46 21.05
C ASN A 230 -15.92 0.30 21.74
N ALA A 231 -15.41 1.38 22.33
CA ALA A 231 -14.20 1.34 23.16
C ALA A 231 -14.34 0.45 24.42
N LYS A 232 -15.55 -0.03 24.72
CA LYS A 232 -15.85 -0.97 25.81
C LYS A 232 -16.02 -2.41 25.33
N ASP A 233 -15.94 -2.67 24.02
CA ASP A 233 -16.14 -4.01 23.48
C ASP A 233 -14.92 -4.87 23.74
N ASN A 234 -15.09 -5.89 24.58
CA ASN A 234 -14.07 -6.91 24.78
C ASN A 234 -14.45 -8.14 23.96
N PHE A 235 -13.57 -8.61 23.07
CA PHE A 235 -13.83 -9.87 22.37
C PHE A 235 -13.76 -11.04 23.36
N GLN A 236 -14.89 -11.69 23.57
CA GLN A 236 -15.00 -12.91 24.35
C GLN A 236 -15.54 -14.03 23.46
N CYS A 237 -14.90 -15.19 23.48
CA CYS A 237 -15.34 -16.30 22.65
C CYS A 237 -16.67 -16.89 23.10
N ASN A 238 -17.38 -17.54 22.18
CA ASN A 238 -18.68 -18.16 22.45
C ASN A 238 -18.64 -19.15 23.61
N VAL A 239 -17.53 -19.86 23.80
CA VAL A 239 -17.37 -20.83 24.90
C VAL A 239 -17.33 -20.13 26.26
N CYS A 240 -16.55 -19.05 26.39
CA CYS A 240 -16.46 -18.30 27.64
C CYS A 240 -17.76 -17.53 27.93
N ASN A 241 -18.36 -16.95 26.88
CA ASN A 241 -19.65 -16.27 26.97
C ASN A 241 -20.77 -17.24 27.40
N ALA A 242 -20.88 -18.42 26.77
CA ALA A 242 -21.86 -19.45 27.14
C ALA A 242 -21.67 -19.99 28.56
N LYS A 243 -20.42 -20.02 29.06
CA LYS A 243 -20.11 -20.38 30.45
C LYS A 243 -20.34 -19.25 31.45
N ASN A 244 -20.75 -18.06 31.00
CA ASN A 244 -20.90 -16.85 31.80
C ASN A 244 -19.63 -16.52 32.61
N ILE A 245 -18.44 -16.77 32.05
CA ILE A 245 -17.19 -16.38 32.71
C ILE A 245 -17.05 -14.86 32.51
N PRO A 246 -17.01 -14.03 33.56
CA PRO A 246 -16.82 -12.60 33.37
C PRO A 246 -15.43 -12.30 32.79
N PRO A 247 -15.27 -11.24 31.98
CA PRO A 247 -13.93 -10.78 31.59
C PRO A 247 -13.14 -10.34 32.84
N PRO A 248 -11.80 -10.42 32.81
CA PRO A 248 -10.96 -9.95 33.92
C PRO A 248 -11.27 -8.49 34.28
N SER A 249 -11.45 -8.20 35.57
CA SER A 249 -11.80 -6.84 36.04
C SER A 249 -10.64 -5.85 35.94
N ASP A 250 -9.42 -6.37 35.87
CA ASP A 250 -8.14 -5.68 35.76
C ASP A 250 -7.67 -5.51 34.31
N LEU A 251 -8.50 -5.85 33.32
CA LEU A 251 -8.13 -5.76 31.92
C LEU A 251 -7.90 -4.29 31.50
N ASP A 252 -6.65 -3.97 31.17
CA ASP A 252 -6.32 -2.71 30.54
C ASP A 252 -6.81 -2.68 29.09
N ARG A 253 -7.79 -1.84 28.83
CA ARG A 253 -8.41 -1.71 27.51
C ARG A 253 -7.48 -1.05 26.49
N ALA A 254 -6.49 -0.28 26.94
CA ALA A 254 -5.49 0.29 26.05
C ALA A 254 -4.62 -0.80 25.42
N GLN A 255 -4.47 -1.95 26.08
CA GLN A 255 -3.70 -3.08 25.59
C GLN A 255 -4.53 -4.06 24.75
N GLN A 256 -5.87 -3.99 24.82
CA GLN A 256 -6.72 -4.86 24.04
C GLN A 256 -6.87 -4.36 22.61
N HIS A 257 -6.25 -5.09 21.67
CA HIS A 257 -6.49 -4.87 20.26
C HIS A 257 -7.90 -5.28 19.85
N VAL A 258 -8.54 -4.40 19.07
CA VAL A 258 -9.78 -4.68 18.37
C VAL A 258 -9.53 -4.55 16.88
N TYR A 259 -10.09 -5.47 16.10
CA TYR A 259 -9.83 -5.55 14.66
C TYR A 259 -10.12 -4.23 13.93
N THR A 260 -11.13 -3.46 14.30
CA THR A 260 -11.44 -2.21 13.58
C THR A 260 -10.44 -1.08 13.80
N HIS A 261 -9.48 -1.24 14.70
CA HIS A 261 -8.43 -0.24 14.88
C HIS A 261 -7.55 -0.13 13.62
N PRO A 262 -7.17 1.09 13.23
CA PRO A 262 -6.18 1.30 12.19
C PRO A 262 -4.84 0.70 12.59
N LEU A 263 -4.12 0.22 11.59
CA LEU A 263 -2.78 -0.32 11.77
C LEU A 263 -1.80 0.44 10.88
N VAL A 264 -0.59 0.64 11.35
CA VAL A 264 0.54 1.05 10.51
C VAL A 264 1.49 -0.11 10.31
N ARG A 265 2.09 -0.18 9.11
CA ARG A 265 3.09 -1.20 8.79
C ARG A 265 4.44 -0.73 9.31
N CYS A 266 4.93 -1.39 10.35
CA CYS A 266 6.27 -1.17 10.86
C CYS A 266 7.25 -1.98 10.03
N LYS A 267 8.18 -1.30 9.37
CA LYS A 267 9.27 -1.91 8.62
C LYS A 267 10.55 -1.09 8.83
N PRO A 268 11.74 -1.68 8.58
CA PRO A 268 12.98 -0.95 8.62
C PRO A 268 12.89 0.28 7.72
N PHE A 269 13.29 1.45 8.23
CA PHE A 269 13.35 2.65 7.42
C PHE A 269 14.42 2.45 6.34
N VAL A 270 13.99 2.40 5.08
CA VAL A 270 14.89 2.40 3.93
C VAL A 270 14.74 3.78 3.30
N PRO A 271 15.72 4.68 3.47
CA PRO A 271 15.65 6.00 2.86
C PRO A 271 15.43 5.82 1.37
N ASP A 272 14.56 6.66 0.81
CA ASP A 272 14.43 6.73 -0.64
C ASP A 272 15.82 6.87 -1.25
N PRO A 273 16.14 6.14 -2.33
CA PRO A 273 17.32 6.48 -3.10
C PRO A 273 17.18 7.96 -3.39
N VAL A 274 18.13 8.74 -2.87
CA VAL A 274 18.23 10.18 -3.13
C VAL A 274 18.02 10.26 -4.63
N GLU A 275 16.89 10.83 -5.05
CA GLU A 275 16.63 11.02 -6.47
C GLU A 275 17.87 11.72 -6.94
N THR A 276 18.70 11.00 -7.72
CA THR A 276 19.98 11.50 -8.20
C THR A 276 19.64 12.87 -8.71
N SER A 277 20.16 13.88 -7.99
CA SER A 277 19.77 15.28 -8.08
C SER A 277 19.30 15.58 -9.48
N GLU A 278 18.11 16.19 -9.64
CA GLU A 278 17.54 16.54 -10.95
C GLU A 278 18.65 16.69 -11.96
N PRO A 279 18.67 15.87 -13.03
CA PRO A 279 19.83 15.69 -13.89
C PRO A 279 20.47 17.05 -14.11
N THR A 280 21.77 17.12 -13.84
CA THR A 280 22.47 18.39 -13.79
C THR A 280 22.18 19.19 -15.06
N THR A 281 22.27 20.52 -15.00
CA THR A 281 22.08 21.34 -16.20
C THR A 281 22.89 20.82 -17.39
N GLU A 282 24.07 20.29 -17.12
CA GLU A 282 24.98 19.63 -18.05
C GLU A 282 24.39 18.32 -18.61
N ASP A 283 23.84 17.44 -17.77
CA ASP A 283 23.17 16.21 -18.22
C ASP A 283 21.93 16.51 -19.08
N ARG A 284 21.17 17.54 -18.70
CA ARG A 284 19.99 18.00 -19.47
C ARG A 284 20.40 18.55 -20.83
N ILE A 285 21.48 19.32 -20.88
CA ILE A 285 22.05 19.83 -22.15
C ILE A 285 22.51 18.64 -23.01
N THR A 286 23.28 17.72 -22.45
CA THR A 286 23.80 16.55 -23.18
C THR A 286 22.66 15.68 -23.75
N PHE A 287 21.59 15.49 -22.98
CA PHE A 287 20.39 14.79 -23.45
C PHE A 287 19.68 15.54 -24.59
N LEU A 288 19.54 16.86 -24.48
CA LEU A 288 18.93 17.68 -25.53
C LEU A 288 19.77 17.72 -26.80
N GLU A 289 21.10 17.80 -26.69
CA GLU A 289 22.02 17.73 -27.83
C GLU A 289 21.91 16.39 -28.56
N ARG A 290 21.86 15.29 -27.81
CA ARG A 290 21.63 13.96 -28.38
C ARG A 290 20.28 13.87 -29.09
N ARG A 291 19.21 14.35 -28.45
CA ARG A 291 17.87 14.34 -29.04
C ARG A 291 17.78 15.22 -30.29
N THR A 292 18.49 16.34 -30.31
CA THR A 292 18.57 17.24 -31.48
C THR A 292 19.31 16.54 -32.62
N SER A 293 20.43 15.88 -32.33
CA SER A 293 21.17 15.08 -33.32
C SER A 293 20.32 13.94 -33.90
N GLU A 294 19.52 13.26 -33.09
CA GLU A 294 18.56 12.26 -33.54
C GLU A 294 17.42 12.85 -34.38
N MET A 295 17.04 14.11 -34.16
CA MET A 295 16.07 14.81 -35.00
C MET A 295 16.68 15.25 -36.33
N ASP A 296 17.91 15.76 -36.34
CA ASP A 296 18.61 16.18 -37.55
C ASP A 296 18.80 15.00 -38.51
N THR A 297 19.24 13.85 -37.99
CA THR A 297 19.34 12.61 -38.80
C THR A 297 17.99 12.17 -39.39
N LYS A 298 16.87 12.37 -38.68
CA LYS A 298 15.53 12.11 -39.22
C LYS A 298 15.13 13.14 -40.29
N ILE A 299 15.54 14.39 -40.16
CA ILE A 299 15.31 15.44 -41.16
C ILE A 299 16.08 15.13 -42.44
N ASP A 300 17.36 14.73 -42.34
CA ASP A 300 18.17 14.33 -43.49
C ASP A 300 17.53 13.15 -44.24
N GLN A 301 17.05 12.15 -43.52
CA GLN A 301 16.33 11.02 -44.11
C GLN A 301 15.03 11.45 -44.82
N LEU A 302 14.32 12.45 -44.30
CA LEU A 302 13.13 13.00 -44.95
C LEU A 302 13.48 13.76 -46.21
N VAL A 303 14.54 14.58 -46.19
CA VAL A 303 15.04 15.31 -47.37
C VAL A 303 15.48 14.34 -48.46
N GLU A 304 16.18 13.26 -48.09
CA GLU A 304 16.57 12.21 -49.04
C GLU A 304 15.35 11.52 -49.68
N LYS A 305 14.30 11.23 -48.89
CA LYS A 305 13.06 10.69 -49.43
C LYS A 305 12.35 11.67 -50.38
N PHE A 306 12.31 12.95 -50.04
CA PHE A 306 11.70 13.97 -50.89
C PHE A 306 12.44 14.13 -52.22
N THR A 307 13.77 14.17 -52.20
CA THR A 307 14.58 14.23 -53.44
C THR A 307 14.37 13.00 -54.32
N ARG A 308 14.23 11.79 -53.76
CA ARG A 308 13.86 10.58 -54.54
C ARG A 308 12.46 10.71 -55.16
N VAL A 309 11.48 11.24 -54.43
CA VAL A 309 10.12 11.47 -54.96
C VAL A 309 10.15 12.48 -56.08
N GLU A 310 10.87 13.59 -55.93
CA GLU A 310 11.03 14.62 -56.96
C GLU A 310 11.67 14.06 -58.24
N GLN A 311 12.73 13.26 -58.10
CA GLN A 311 13.34 12.55 -59.23
C GLN A 311 12.36 11.60 -59.91
N THR A 312 11.54 10.88 -59.15
CA THR A 312 10.51 9.97 -59.67
C THR A 312 9.45 10.75 -60.44
N LEU A 313 8.97 11.87 -59.91
CA LEU A 313 8.00 12.75 -60.58
C LEU A 313 8.57 13.34 -61.87
N ASN A 314 9.83 13.76 -61.86
CA ASN A 314 10.52 14.24 -63.05
C ASN A 314 10.67 13.14 -64.12
N ALA A 315 10.96 11.90 -63.73
CA ALA A 315 11.01 10.77 -64.65
C ALA A 315 9.63 10.46 -65.25
N VAL A 316 8.58 10.45 -64.41
CA VAL A 316 7.19 10.28 -64.87
C VAL A 316 6.80 11.38 -65.86
N GLY A 317 7.15 12.64 -65.56
CA GLY A 317 6.93 13.78 -66.46
C GLY A 317 7.55 13.56 -67.84
N LYS A 318 8.82 13.14 -67.91
CA LYS A 318 9.51 12.81 -69.16
C LYS A 318 8.85 11.65 -69.91
N THR A 319 8.43 10.59 -69.19
CA THR A 319 7.71 9.48 -69.84
C THR A 319 6.38 9.91 -70.42
N MET A 320 5.66 10.81 -69.74
CA MET A 320 4.38 11.34 -70.22
C MET A 320 4.59 12.22 -71.46
N GLU A 321 5.65 13.01 -71.51
CA GLU A 321 6.03 13.81 -72.68
C GLU A 321 6.42 12.93 -73.89
N MET A 322 7.15 11.83 -73.67
CA MET A 322 7.45 10.85 -74.72
C MET A 322 6.18 10.15 -75.24
N LEU A 323 5.21 9.87 -74.37
CA LEU A 323 3.92 9.32 -74.80
C LEU A 323 3.11 10.36 -75.58
N ALA A 324 3.06 11.61 -75.12
CA ALA A 324 2.35 12.69 -75.81
C ALA A 324 2.90 12.95 -77.23
N THR A 325 4.22 12.89 -77.41
CA THR A 325 4.87 13.02 -78.73
C THR A 325 4.64 11.80 -79.62
N LYS A 326 4.61 10.58 -79.07
CA LYS A 326 4.35 9.35 -79.82
C LYS A 326 2.88 9.19 -80.24
N PHE A 327 1.95 9.73 -79.47
CA PHE A 327 0.51 9.73 -79.76
C PHE A 327 0.01 11.09 -80.27
N GLY A 328 0.89 11.86 -80.92
CA GLY A 328 0.53 13.11 -81.59
C GLY A 328 -0.63 12.97 -82.60
N PRO A 329 -1.31 14.08 -82.92
CA PRO A 329 -2.76 14.16 -83.21
C PRO A 329 -3.28 13.59 -84.55
N ASP A 330 -2.58 12.66 -85.21
CA ASP A 330 -2.96 12.24 -86.56
C ASP A 330 -4.09 11.18 -86.65
N SER A 331 -4.75 10.79 -85.56
CA SER A 331 -5.82 9.79 -85.66
C SER A 331 -6.81 9.76 -84.48
N VAL A 332 -7.67 10.77 -84.34
CA VAL A 332 -8.96 10.57 -83.65
C VAL A 332 -10.07 11.37 -84.34
N ALA A 333 -10.88 10.67 -85.11
CA ALA A 333 -12.19 11.15 -85.57
C ALA A 333 -13.12 11.39 -84.37
N PRO A 334 -14.01 12.39 -84.41
CA PRO A 334 -14.86 12.76 -83.29
C PRO A 334 -15.87 11.64 -82.96
N PRO A 335 -15.91 11.13 -81.72
CA PRO A 335 -17.02 10.30 -81.29
C PRO A 335 -18.23 11.18 -80.99
N ASN A 336 -19.33 10.82 -81.62
CA ASN A 336 -20.66 11.36 -81.43
C ASN A 336 -21.08 11.28 -79.94
N GLY A 337 -21.86 12.28 -79.53
CA GLY A 337 -22.16 12.57 -78.14
C GLY A 337 -22.79 11.45 -77.31
N SER A 338 -22.52 11.48 -76.02
CA SER A 338 -23.41 10.97 -74.99
C SER A 338 -23.15 11.68 -73.65
N ALA A 339 -24.24 11.76 -72.88
CA ALA A 339 -24.60 12.66 -71.78
C ALA A 339 -23.63 12.74 -70.58
N PRO A 340 -23.74 13.81 -69.75
CA PRO A 340 -22.93 13.99 -68.55
C PRO A 340 -23.32 12.96 -67.48
N ARG A 341 -22.33 12.19 -67.00
CA ARG A 341 -22.48 11.26 -65.88
C ARG A 341 -21.94 11.91 -64.61
N GLU A 342 -22.79 11.93 -63.59
CA GLU A 342 -22.58 12.50 -62.26
C GLU A 342 -21.22 12.20 -61.62
N SER A 343 -20.66 13.25 -61.02
CA SER A 343 -19.48 13.25 -60.17
C SER A 343 -19.74 12.45 -58.89
N GLN A 344 -19.26 11.20 -58.84
CA GLN A 344 -19.17 10.45 -57.59
C GLN A 344 -18.06 11.04 -56.72
N VAL A 345 -18.47 11.69 -55.62
CA VAL A 345 -17.60 12.17 -54.55
C VAL A 345 -17.00 10.96 -53.84
N PHE A 346 -15.68 10.80 -53.94
CA PHE A 346 -14.92 9.80 -53.18
C PHE A 346 -14.85 10.25 -51.72
N GLU A 347 -15.67 9.66 -50.84
CA GLU A 347 -15.51 9.79 -49.39
C GLU A 347 -14.24 9.04 -48.93
N LEU A 348 -13.33 9.77 -48.29
CA LEU A 348 -12.15 9.18 -47.64
C LEU A 348 -12.58 8.34 -46.41
N PRO A 349 -12.01 7.14 -46.21
CA PRO A 349 -12.34 6.28 -45.08
C PRO A 349 -11.97 6.95 -43.75
N ARG A 350 -12.94 7.01 -42.84
CA ARG A 350 -12.74 7.56 -41.49
C ARG A 350 -11.81 6.63 -40.68
N PRO A 351 -10.86 7.17 -39.90
CA PRO A 351 -9.97 6.37 -39.08
C PRO A 351 -10.76 5.62 -38.01
N VAL A 352 -10.63 4.29 -38.01
CA VAL A 352 -11.22 3.41 -37.00
C VAL A 352 -10.49 3.66 -35.67
N LYS A 353 -11.21 4.14 -34.66
CA LYS A 353 -10.67 4.26 -33.31
C LYS A 353 -10.46 2.87 -32.72
N ALA A 354 -9.20 2.51 -32.49
CA ALA A 354 -8.84 1.33 -31.72
C ALA A 354 -9.41 1.46 -30.30
N SER A 355 -10.16 0.46 -29.85
CA SER A 355 -10.78 0.35 -28.51
C SER A 355 -10.00 -0.57 -27.61
#